data_AF-A0A496SKH6-F1
#
_entry.id   AF-A0A496SKH6-F1
#
_cell.length_a   1.000
_cell.length_b   1.000
_cell.length_c   1.000
_cell.angle_alpha   90.00
_cell.angle_beta   90.00
_cell.angle_gamma   90.00
#
_symmetry.space_group_name_H-M   'P 1'
#
loop_
_entity.id
_entity.type
_entity.pdbx_description
1 polymer ?
#
loop_
_entity_poly.entity_id
_entity_poly.type
_entity_poly.pdbx_seq_one_letter_code
_entity_poly.pdbx_strand_id
1 'polypeptide(L)'
;MREKRGVPWGIGIPEEVQTEYAGVKLREYYGDPEIMLQTQLKTQEIFRQLYDFDKRGVGPAYSSYVEASMLGAEVIFPEDNVPMVKEPVLKEAKDVYKLKVLDPYKEGLMSRAIQTYRYMKKRVGDKLPVNLGGTEGP
;
A
#
# COMPACT_ATOMS: atom_id res chain seq x y z
N MET A 1 -21.54 -12.57 18.76
CA MET A 1 -21.26 -11.96 17.44
C MET A 1 -22.59 -11.76 16.74
N ARG A 2 -22.92 -10.55 16.29
CA ARG A 2 -24.16 -10.32 15.53
C ARG A 2 -24.01 -11.00 14.16
N GLU A 3 -24.91 -11.93 13.85
CA GLU A 3 -25.01 -12.54 12.52
C GLU A 3 -25.36 -11.43 11.52
N LYS A 4 -24.37 -11.02 10.71
CA LYS A 4 -24.57 -9.96 9.70
C LYS A 4 -25.43 -10.52 8.58
N ARG A 5 -26.75 -10.32 8.67
CA ARG A 5 -27.71 -10.58 7.58
C ARG A 5 -27.52 -9.50 6.51
N GLY A 6 -27.22 -9.87 5.27
CA GLY A 6 -27.10 -8.94 4.14
C GLY A 6 -25.99 -9.30 3.15
N VAL A 7 -25.92 -8.56 2.03
CA VAL A 7 -24.84 -8.70 1.06
C VAL A 7 -23.54 -8.12 1.68
N PRO A 8 -22.44 -8.88 1.71
CA PRO A 8 -21.17 -8.35 2.17
C PRO A 8 -20.71 -7.22 1.25
N TRP A 9 -20.44 -6.05 1.82
CA TRP A 9 -19.91 -4.89 1.10
C TRP A 9 -18.69 -4.33 1.84
N GLY A 10 -17.92 -3.50 1.13
CA GLY A 10 -16.79 -2.75 1.66
C GLY A 10 -16.51 -1.53 0.80
N ILE A 11 -15.87 -0.51 1.38
CA ILE A 11 -15.41 0.67 0.66
C ILE A 11 -13.88 0.63 0.64
N GLY A 12 -13.30 0.82 -0.54
CA GLY A 12 -11.88 1.09 -0.68
C GLY A 12 -11.61 2.53 -0.24
N ILE A 13 -10.76 2.70 0.78
CA ILE A 13 -10.40 4.02 1.29
C ILE A 13 -8.97 4.26 0.87
N PRO A 14 -8.71 5.21 -0.06
CA PRO A 14 -7.38 5.48 -0.56
C PRO A 14 -6.50 6.05 0.56
N GLU A 15 -5.19 5.90 0.41
CA GLU A 15 -4.19 6.26 1.41
C GLU A 15 -4.24 7.74 1.76
N GLU A 16 -4.46 8.61 0.77
CA GLU A 16 -4.57 10.06 0.90
C GLU A 16 -5.69 10.47 1.85
N VAL A 17 -6.83 9.78 1.78
CA VAL A 17 -7.93 9.98 2.72
C VAL A 17 -7.53 9.47 4.10
N GLN A 18 -6.88 8.31 4.20
CA GLN A 18 -6.46 7.78 5.50
C GLN A 18 -5.48 8.71 6.21
N THR A 19 -4.49 9.25 5.48
CA THR A 19 -3.47 10.15 6.00
C THR A 19 -4.03 11.49 6.42
N GLU A 20 -5.01 12.03 5.69
CA GLU A 20 -5.71 13.27 6.05
C GLU A 20 -6.43 13.13 7.40
N TYR A 21 -7.25 12.08 7.57
CA TYR A 21 -7.94 11.83 8.85
C TYR A 21 -6.97 11.53 10.00
N ALA A 22 -5.81 10.95 9.71
CA ALA A 22 -4.79 10.66 10.71
C ALA A 22 -3.88 11.87 11.03
N GLY A 23 -3.85 12.90 10.19
CA GLY A 23 -2.93 14.03 10.30
C GLY A 23 -1.46 13.65 10.05
N VAL A 24 -1.21 12.79 9.05
CA VAL A 24 0.14 12.27 8.72
C VAL A 24 0.48 12.67 7.29
N LYS A 25 1.71 13.12 7.01
CA LYS A 25 2.11 13.43 5.62
C LYS A 25 2.28 12.16 4.81
N LEU A 26 1.96 12.21 3.51
CA LEU A 26 2.10 11.06 2.62
C LEU A 26 3.53 10.51 2.57
N ARG A 27 4.57 11.37 2.57
CA ARG A 27 5.97 10.92 2.61
C ARG A 27 6.30 10.09 3.85
N GLU A 28 5.78 10.48 5.01
CA GLU A 28 6.01 9.76 6.27
C GLU A 28 5.30 8.41 6.24
N TYR A 29 4.04 8.42 5.77
CA TYR A 29 3.23 7.21 5.59
C TYR A 29 3.90 6.20 4.66
N TYR A 30 4.37 6.63 3.49
CA TYR A 30 5.05 5.74 2.56
C TYR A 30 6.49 5.45 2.96
N GLY A 31 7.11 6.30 3.79
CA GLY A 31 8.50 6.22 4.22
C GLY A 31 8.77 5.12 5.24
N ASP A 32 7.84 4.92 6.18
CA ASP A 32 8.06 4.11 7.37
C ASP A 32 6.91 3.10 7.60
N PRO A 33 7.21 1.78 7.72
CA PRO A 33 6.18 0.75 7.92
C PRO A 33 5.45 0.85 9.26
N GLU A 34 6.06 1.42 10.29
CA GLU A 34 5.43 1.70 11.59
C GLU A 34 4.41 2.82 11.45
N ILE A 35 4.80 3.94 10.86
CA ILE A 35 3.90 5.07 10.60
C ILE A 35 2.73 4.62 9.73
N MET A 36 3.01 3.86 8.66
CA MET A 36 1.98 3.28 7.80
C MET A 36 0.96 2.46 8.60
N LEU A 37 1.43 1.54 9.45
CA LEU A 37 0.56 0.70 10.27
C LEU A 37 -0.27 1.53 11.26
N GLN A 38 0.36 2.46 11.98
CA GLN A 38 -0.34 3.29 12.96
C GLN A 38 -1.41 4.18 12.31
N THR A 39 -1.12 4.76 11.13
CA THR A 39 -2.11 5.51 10.36
C THR A 39 -3.30 4.64 9.99
N GLN A 40 -3.08 3.44 9.44
CA GLN A 40 -4.18 2.55 9.05
C GLN A 40 -5.05 2.12 10.25
N LEU A 41 -4.44 1.84 11.40
CA LEU A 41 -5.16 1.50 12.64
C LEU A 41 -5.92 2.70 13.21
N LYS A 42 -5.32 3.90 13.19
CA LYS A 42 -5.96 5.13 13.67
C LYS A 42 -7.17 5.47 12.81
N THR A 43 -7.05 5.43 11.48
CA THR A 43 -8.17 5.73 10.58
C THR A 43 -9.28 4.68 10.71
N GLN A 44 -8.94 3.42 10.96
CA GLN A 44 -9.93 2.39 11.29
C GLN A 44 -10.79 2.77 12.49
N GLU A 45 -10.17 3.21 13.58
CA GLU A 45 -10.90 3.63 14.78
C GLU A 45 -11.75 4.87 14.52
N ILE A 46 -11.21 5.87 13.81
CA ILE A 46 -11.96 7.08 13.44
C ILE A 46 -13.19 6.73 12.60
N PHE A 47 -13.06 5.85 11.61
CA PHE A 47 -14.15 5.52 10.70
C PHE A 47 -15.23 4.67 11.37
N ARG A 48 -14.81 3.81 12.31
CA ARG A 48 -15.74 3.10 13.17
C ARG A 48 -16.56 4.07 14.03
N GLN A 49 -15.91 5.07 14.63
CA GLN A 49 -16.59 6.06 15.47
C GLN A 49 -17.53 6.99 14.69
N LEU A 50 -17.11 7.44 13.49
CA LEU A 50 -17.87 8.41 12.71
C LEU A 50 -18.96 7.77 11.84
N TYR A 51 -18.73 6.55 11.33
CA TYR A 51 -19.56 5.97 10.26
C TYR A 51 -20.03 4.53 10.55
N ASP A 52 -19.74 3.97 11.73
CA ASP A 52 -20.01 2.55 12.05
C ASP A 52 -19.41 1.60 10.99
N PHE A 53 -18.23 1.96 10.47
CA PHE A 53 -17.56 1.26 9.38
C PHE A 53 -16.28 0.56 9.85
N ASP A 54 -16.23 -0.77 9.72
CA ASP A 54 -15.06 -1.59 10.02
C ASP A 54 -14.28 -1.94 8.74
N LYS A 55 -13.12 -1.30 8.52
CA LYS A 55 -12.15 -1.79 7.50
C LYS A 55 -11.55 -3.11 7.98
N ARG A 56 -11.44 -4.09 7.08
CA ARG A 56 -11.15 -5.51 7.43
C ARG A 56 -9.67 -5.90 7.45
N GLY A 57 -8.74 -4.94 7.52
CA GLY A 57 -7.33 -5.28 7.56
C GLY A 57 -6.40 -4.12 7.24
N VAL A 58 -5.11 -4.43 7.32
CA VAL A 58 -4.00 -3.53 7.04
C VAL A 58 -3.08 -4.15 5.98
N GLY A 59 -2.15 -3.39 5.44
CA GLY A 59 -1.17 -3.93 4.50
C GLY A 59 -0.22 -2.87 3.95
N PRO A 60 0.86 -3.28 3.26
CA PRO A 60 1.69 -2.35 2.52
C PRO A 60 0.86 -1.61 1.47
N ALA A 61 1.06 -0.31 1.37
CA ALA A 61 0.40 0.54 0.40
C ALA A 61 1.47 1.30 -0.40
N TYR A 62 1.92 0.73 -1.51
CA TYR A 62 2.91 1.35 -2.40
C TYR A 62 2.37 1.61 -3.81
N SER A 63 1.04 1.58 -3.94
CA SER A 63 0.31 1.77 -5.20
C SER A 63 0.67 0.73 -6.27
N SER A 64 0.08 0.89 -7.45
CA SER A 64 0.30 0.20 -8.72
C SER A 64 1.76 0.17 -9.21
N TYR A 65 2.65 0.91 -8.55
CA TYR A 65 4.04 1.06 -8.97
C TYR A 65 4.96 -0.05 -8.47
N VAL A 66 4.44 -0.97 -7.65
CA VAL A 66 5.20 -2.14 -7.20
C VAL A 66 5.68 -2.94 -8.41
N GLU A 67 4.79 -3.29 -9.33
CA GLU A 67 5.09 -4.06 -10.54
C GLU A 67 5.93 -3.26 -11.52
N ALA A 68 5.61 -1.98 -11.73
CA ALA A 68 6.42 -1.11 -12.59
C ALA A 68 7.88 -1.05 -12.10
N SER A 69 8.10 -0.98 -10.78
CA SER A 69 9.45 -0.99 -10.20
C SER A 69 10.19 -2.30 -10.48
N MET A 70 9.47 -3.42 -10.57
CA MET A 70 10.06 -4.74 -10.91
C MET A 70 10.52 -4.82 -12.36
N LEU A 71 10.07 -3.89 -13.21
CA LEU A 71 10.54 -3.70 -14.58
C LEU A 71 11.58 -2.57 -14.70
N GLY A 72 12.07 -2.03 -13.59
CA GLY A 72 13.11 -1.02 -13.56
C GLY A 72 12.62 0.42 -13.46
N ALA A 73 11.32 0.65 -13.20
CA ALA A 73 10.82 2.00 -12.94
C ALA A 73 11.36 2.55 -11.61
N GLU A 74 11.99 3.73 -11.66
CA GLU A 74 12.33 4.47 -10.45
C GLU A 74 11.05 5.14 -9.91
N VAL A 75 10.65 4.76 -8.70
CA VAL A 75 9.48 5.32 -8.02
C VAL A 75 9.95 6.30 -6.95
N ILE A 76 9.42 7.52 -7.00
CA ILE A 76 9.69 8.57 -6.02
C ILE A 76 8.51 8.72 -5.06
N PHE A 77 8.80 9.22 -3.87
CA PHE A 77 7.83 9.48 -2.80
C PHE A 77 7.89 10.98 -2.44
N PRO A 78 7.09 11.83 -3.11
CA PRO A 78 7.06 13.27 -2.84
C PRO A 78 6.60 13.58 -1.41
N GLU A 79 6.80 14.83 -0.95
CA GLU A 79 6.50 15.23 0.43
C GLU A 79 5.03 15.00 0.83
N ASP A 80 4.10 15.47 0.01
CA ASP A 80 2.67 15.41 0.28
C ASP A 80 1.89 14.98 -0.97
N ASN A 81 2.35 13.91 -1.60
CA ASN A 81 1.69 13.32 -2.76
C ASN A 81 1.89 11.80 -2.78
N VAL A 82 1.07 11.12 -3.56
CA VAL A 82 1.20 9.67 -3.78
C VAL A 82 2.52 9.31 -4.46
N PRO A 83 2.98 8.05 -4.36
CA PRO A 83 4.15 7.59 -5.09
C PRO A 83 3.94 7.81 -6.59
N MET A 84 5.00 8.03 -7.34
CA MET A 84 4.92 8.22 -8.78
C MET A 84 6.19 7.73 -9.47
N VAL A 85 6.07 7.31 -10.71
CA VAL A 85 7.23 6.98 -11.54
C VAL A 85 7.93 8.28 -11.93
N LYS A 86 9.23 8.34 -11.67
CA LYS A 86 10.06 9.52 -11.96
C LYS A 86 10.11 9.83 -13.45
N GLU A 87 10.27 8.81 -14.28
CA GLU A 87 10.29 8.91 -15.73
C GLU A 87 9.96 7.56 -16.40
N PRO A 88 9.48 7.55 -17.66
CA PRO A 88 9.23 6.32 -18.39
C PRO A 88 10.50 5.46 -18.49
N VAL A 89 10.37 4.17 -18.18
CA VAL A 89 11.44 3.16 -18.34
C VAL A 89 11.79 2.95 -19.80
N LEU A 90 10.75 2.92 -20.65
CA LEU A 90 10.88 2.76 -22.10
C LEU A 90 10.97 4.15 -22.74
N LYS A 91 12.05 4.44 -23.47
CA LYS A 91 12.18 5.68 -24.25
C LYS A 91 11.67 5.49 -25.68
N GLU A 92 11.74 4.26 -26.17
CA GLU A 92 11.19 3.81 -27.45
C GLU A 92 10.69 2.37 -27.35
N ALA A 93 9.82 1.95 -28.28
CA ALA A 93 9.17 0.64 -28.22
C ALA A 93 10.17 -0.54 -28.15
N LYS A 94 11.32 -0.43 -28.83
CA LYS A 94 12.34 -1.49 -28.84
C LYS A 94 13.06 -1.69 -27.49
N ASP A 95 12.94 -0.75 -26.56
CA ASP A 95 13.51 -0.90 -25.22
C ASP A 95 12.83 -2.01 -24.42
N VAL A 96 11.63 -2.45 -24.82
CA VAL A 96 10.92 -3.57 -24.17
C VAL A 96 11.77 -4.84 -24.10
N TYR A 97 12.60 -5.09 -25.12
CA TYR A 97 13.49 -6.26 -25.18
C TYR A 97 14.69 -6.17 -24.23
N LYS A 98 14.94 -5.00 -23.63
CA LYS A 98 16.00 -4.78 -22.64
C LYS A 98 15.51 -4.94 -21.21
N LEU A 99 14.19 -4.99 -21.00
CA LEU A 99 13.60 -5.12 -19.67
C LEU A 99 14.05 -6.42 -19.00
N LYS A 100 14.28 -6.33 -17.70
CA LYS A 100 14.58 -7.47 -16.84
C LYS A 100 13.66 -7.40 -15.64
N VAL A 101 13.14 -8.56 -15.24
CA VAL A 101 12.39 -8.70 -14.00
C VAL A 101 13.40 -8.77 -12.84
N LEU A 102 13.29 -7.83 -11.90
CA LEU A 102 14.16 -7.78 -10.72
C LEU A 102 13.83 -8.90 -9.71
N ASP A 103 14.73 -9.19 -8.76
CA ASP A 103 14.45 -10.16 -7.68
C ASP A 103 13.47 -9.54 -6.65
N PRO A 104 12.23 -10.05 -6.51
CA PRO A 104 11.20 -9.45 -5.66
C PRO A 104 11.52 -9.49 -4.17
N TYR A 105 12.48 -10.32 -3.73
CA TYR A 105 12.87 -10.42 -2.32
C TYR A 105 14.04 -9.51 -1.95
N LYS A 106 14.70 -8.91 -2.94
CA LYS A 106 15.92 -8.12 -2.74
C LYS A 106 15.84 -6.73 -3.35
N GLU A 107 15.13 -6.58 -4.46
CA GLU A 107 15.13 -5.40 -5.31
C GLU A 107 13.72 -4.84 -5.51
N GLY A 108 13.68 -3.59 -5.99
CA GLY A 108 12.43 -2.89 -6.29
C GLY A 108 11.54 -2.65 -5.07
N LEU A 109 10.33 -2.16 -5.33
CA LEU A 109 9.34 -1.92 -4.29
C LEU A 109 8.68 -3.21 -3.79
N MET A 110 8.72 -4.31 -4.54
CA MET A 110 8.18 -5.58 -4.06
C MET A 110 8.96 -6.08 -2.83
N SER A 111 10.29 -5.92 -2.84
CA SER A 111 11.13 -6.25 -1.66
C SER A 111 10.69 -5.44 -0.44
N ARG A 112 10.44 -4.14 -0.64
CA ARG A 112 9.92 -3.24 0.40
C ARG A 112 8.51 -3.65 0.87
N ALA A 113 7.61 -4.00 -0.05
CA ALA A 113 6.27 -4.48 0.25
C ALA A 113 6.31 -5.74 1.12
N ILE A 114 7.14 -6.72 0.76
CA ILE A 114 7.33 -7.96 1.53
C ILE A 114 7.88 -7.65 2.93
N GLN A 115 8.84 -6.75 3.06
CA GLN A 115 9.40 -6.34 4.35
C GLN A 115 8.34 -5.65 5.23
N THR A 116 7.58 -4.72 4.68
CA THR A 116 6.47 -4.04 5.36
C THR A 116 5.38 -5.01 5.78
N TYR A 117 5.03 -5.97 4.92
CA TYR A 117 4.07 -7.03 5.25
C TYR A 117 4.56 -7.87 6.44
N ARG A 118 5.82 -8.31 6.42
CA ARG A 118 6.40 -9.10 7.52
C ARG A 118 6.42 -8.30 8.82
N TYR A 119 6.77 -7.01 8.74
CA TYR A 119 6.72 -6.09 9.88
C TYR A 119 5.30 -6.02 10.45
N MET A 120 4.29 -5.74 9.61
CA MET A 120 2.90 -5.60 10.04
C MET A 120 2.38 -6.91 10.62
N LYS A 121 2.61 -8.05 9.95
CA LYS A 121 2.17 -9.38 10.42
C LYS A 121 2.78 -9.71 11.78
N LYS A 122 4.05 -9.37 12.02
CA LYS A 122 4.68 -9.52 13.34
C LYS A 122 4.03 -8.63 14.40
N ARG A 123 3.64 -7.39 14.06
CA ARG A 123 3.05 -6.43 15.01
C ARG A 123 1.59 -6.73 15.35
N VAL A 124 0.77 -7.12 14.38
CA VAL A 124 -0.67 -7.36 14.60
C VAL A 124 -1.00 -8.82 14.93
N GLY A 125 -0.09 -9.76 14.60
CA GLY A 125 -0.32 -11.19 14.79
C GLY A 125 -1.55 -11.67 14.02
N ASP A 126 -2.47 -12.31 14.74
CA ASP A 126 -3.74 -12.81 14.18
C ASP A 126 -4.95 -11.95 14.56
N LYS A 127 -4.72 -10.78 15.17
CA LYS A 127 -5.80 -9.85 15.56
C LYS A 127 -6.47 -9.20 14.36
N LEU A 128 -5.71 -8.98 13.29
CA LEU A 128 -6.18 -8.34 12.05
C LEU A 128 -5.55 -9.03 10.83
N PRO A 129 -6.31 -9.20 9.73
CA PRO A 129 -5.73 -9.60 8.45
C PRO A 129 -4.69 -8.58 7.97
N VAL A 130 -3.57 -9.12 7.46
CA VAL A 130 -2.55 -8.34 6.75
C VAL A 130 -2.54 -8.81 5.31
N ASN A 131 -2.78 -7.90 4.38
CA ASN A 131 -2.76 -8.17 2.94
C ASN A 131 -1.46 -7.67 2.32
N LEU A 132 -1.04 -8.21 1.18
CA LEU A 132 0.17 -7.77 0.45
C LEU A 132 -0.16 -6.79 -0.71
N GLY A 133 -1.37 -6.22 -0.70
CA GLY A 133 -1.88 -5.43 -1.82
C GLY A 133 -2.49 -6.28 -2.93
N GLY A 134 -3.05 -5.62 -3.94
CA GLY A 134 -3.51 -6.22 -5.19
C GLY A 134 -2.48 -6.01 -6.29
N THR A 135 -2.64 -6.72 -7.40
CA THR A 135 -1.91 -6.45 -8.63
C THR A 135 -2.77 -5.63 -9.56
N GLU A 136 -2.17 -4.67 -10.26
CA GLU A 136 -2.87 -4.00 -11.36
C GLU A 136 -2.89 -4.88 -12.61
N GLY A 137 -3.91 -4.68 -13.44
CA GLY A 137 -3.96 -5.33 -14.75
C GLY A 137 -2.81 -4.91 -15.67
N PRO A 138 -2.49 -5.73 -16.69
CA PRO A 138 -1.50 -5.40 -17.72
C PRO A 138 -1.94 -4.25 -18.63
#